data_AF-A0A354RFJ2-F1
#
_entry.id   AF-A0A354RFJ2-F1
#
_cell.length_a   1.000
_cell.length_b   1.000
_cell.length_c   1.000
_cell.angle_alpha   90.00
_cell.angle_beta   90.00
_cell.angle_gamma   90.00
#
_symmetry.space_group_name_H-M   'P 1'
#
loop_
_entity.id
_entity.type
_entity.pdbx_description
1 polymer ?
#
loop_
_entity_poly.entity_id
_entity_poly.type
_entity_poly.pdbx_seq_one_letter_code
_entity_poly.pdbx_strand_id
1 'polypeptide(L)'
;LTLTSGGAITQSGALQVTGDSTFANTAGTNAAITLGDSNNAFNGKVTFDTDAGSAVTITDATSLELETLSAASLNVTSGGAVTDGGTLAITGATSISASGQSITLDDTASTFGSLSLTGADVAVIEADATELGTSAVSGTLAITSGGAVTDSGALTIAGATTISANGQNITLDDTASTFGSLTLTGADVAITEADATQLGSSSVTGSLSITSSGEVTDAGTLTVGGVTTISASGQNITLDDASSTFGSLSLTGENVAVTENADMELAASTISGTATFNSSGNAVSDSGTLTIGGTTTINAGTATLTLDDSSSSFADLKITGGDVYVEESGSLTASSVSATNLQLKADSGISVTSQGVENFAAQSQTGDISIVNEGGYGISTMSSLNGVSLTDESATGTISIIAKSPLTINAPINAQKGSLLLAASGNSASDDLTINSEITAASAKIYAGDSIKLETNAILNTESTELLVGTNYDSTTQIASAGSESAKFELVRGVALPANTKISGLGQAAIGFDSKARVTQASYAQMVDYFNAIESLVEETVTWDNIELLGFLPDHLSSLLAPQNTGEIETEEE
;
A
#
# COMPACT_ATOMS: atom_id res chain seq x y z
N LEU A 1 -8.06 -66.80 -1.45
CA LEU A 1 -7.90 -67.34 -0.08
C LEU A 1 -9.04 -66.81 0.78
N THR A 2 -9.88 -67.66 1.37
CA THR A 2 -10.97 -67.19 2.26
C THR A 2 -10.73 -67.72 3.67
N LEU A 3 -10.69 -66.83 4.66
CA LEU A 3 -10.44 -67.15 6.07
C LEU A 3 -11.45 -66.42 6.95
N THR A 4 -12.16 -67.17 7.79
CA THR A 4 -13.15 -66.63 8.73
C THR A 4 -12.78 -67.07 10.14
N SER A 5 -12.68 -66.13 11.07
CA SER A 5 -12.31 -66.36 12.47
C SER A 5 -13.30 -65.68 13.41
N GLY A 6 -13.56 -66.28 14.58
CA GLY A 6 -14.33 -65.63 15.64
C GLY A 6 -13.50 -64.67 16.52
N GLY A 7 -12.20 -64.55 16.24
CA GLY A 7 -11.27 -63.70 16.97
C GLY A 7 -10.21 -63.14 16.02
N ALA A 8 -9.02 -62.85 16.55
CA ALA A 8 -7.97 -62.23 15.75
C ALA A 8 -7.53 -63.12 14.57
N ILE A 9 -7.15 -62.49 13.47
CA ILE A 9 -6.49 -63.14 12.33
C ILE A 9 -5.06 -62.66 12.32
N THR A 10 -4.10 -63.56 12.49
CA THR A 10 -2.66 -63.25 12.48
C THR A 10 -1.93 -64.19 11.55
N GLN A 11 -0.85 -63.73 10.96
CA GLN A 11 0.02 -64.57 10.13
C GLN A 11 1.35 -64.91 10.80
N SER A 12 1.87 -66.11 10.52
CA SER A 12 3.19 -66.57 10.99
C SER A 12 4.25 -66.62 9.89
N GLY A 13 3.87 -66.28 8.65
CA GLY A 13 4.76 -66.21 7.49
C GLY A 13 4.04 -65.63 6.28
N ALA A 14 4.78 -65.40 5.21
CA ALA A 14 4.29 -64.76 3.99
C ALA A 14 3.13 -65.52 3.33
N LEU A 15 2.15 -64.75 2.87
CA LEU A 15 1.02 -65.22 2.05
C LEU A 15 1.27 -64.87 0.59
N GLN A 16 1.30 -65.88 -0.27
CA GLN A 16 1.43 -65.74 -1.73
C GLN A 16 0.10 -66.10 -2.37
N VAL A 17 -0.76 -65.11 -2.60
CA VAL A 17 -2.10 -65.35 -3.13
C VAL A 17 -2.22 -64.77 -4.54
N THR A 18 -2.54 -65.62 -5.51
CA THR A 18 -2.65 -65.23 -6.92
C THR A 18 -4.06 -64.83 -7.36
N GLY A 19 -5.06 -65.05 -6.51
CA GLY A 19 -6.45 -64.62 -6.75
C GLY A 19 -7.01 -63.94 -5.51
N ASP A 20 -8.31 -63.69 -5.52
CA ASP A 20 -8.98 -62.91 -4.48
C ASP A 20 -8.82 -63.51 -3.09
N SER A 21 -8.70 -62.64 -2.09
CA SER A 21 -8.56 -62.96 -0.68
C SER A 21 -9.65 -62.29 0.15
N THR A 22 -10.20 -63.02 1.11
CA THR A 22 -11.19 -62.50 2.07
C THR A 22 -10.80 -62.93 3.47
N PHE A 23 -10.64 -61.96 4.37
CA PHE A 23 -10.35 -62.18 5.78
C PHE A 23 -11.50 -61.60 6.62
N ALA A 24 -12.24 -62.47 7.29
CA ALA A 24 -13.46 -62.12 8.01
C ALA A 24 -13.35 -62.40 9.51
N ASN A 25 -13.64 -61.41 10.36
CA ASN A 25 -13.66 -61.56 11.82
C ASN A 25 -14.89 -60.94 12.50
N THR A 26 -16.07 -61.12 11.88
CA THR A 26 -17.36 -60.50 12.22
C THR A 26 -18.09 -61.08 13.45
N ALA A 27 -17.36 -61.60 14.44
CA ALA A 27 -17.98 -62.25 15.60
C ALA A 27 -18.38 -61.28 16.74
N GLY A 28 -18.28 -59.97 16.52
CA GLY A 28 -18.61 -58.93 17.49
C GLY A 28 -17.56 -58.73 18.59
N THR A 29 -16.32 -59.19 18.38
CA THR A 29 -15.24 -59.10 19.40
C THR A 29 -14.27 -57.96 19.16
N ASN A 30 -14.40 -57.24 18.03
CA ASN A 30 -13.47 -56.17 17.63
C ASN A 30 -12.00 -56.63 17.60
N ALA A 31 -11.78 -57.92 17.31
CA ALA A 31 -10.43 -58.46 17.26
C ALA A 31 -9.65 -57.88 16.07
N ALA A 32 -8.32 -57.88 16.12
CA ALA A 32 -7.51 -57.35 15.02
C ALA A 32 -7.33 -58.35 13.87
N ILE A 33 -7.14 -57.84 12.65
CA ILE A 33 -6.56 -58.57 11.52
C ILE A 33 -5.15 -58.02 11.30
N THR A 34 -4.13 -58.87 11.40
CA THR A 34 -2.72 -58.49 11.28
C THR A 34 -2.01 -59.40 10.29
N LEU A 35 -1.78 -58.86 9.09
CA LEU A 35 -1.12 -59.50 7.96
C LEU A 35 0.23 -58.81 7.66
N GLY A 36 1.18 -58.86 8.60
CA GLY A 36 2.34 -57.96 8.62
C GLY A 36 3.68 -58.47 8.04
N ASP A 37 3.76 -59.61 7.36
CA ASP A 37 5.02 -60.09 6.73
C ASP A 37 5.31 -59.26 5.48
N SER A 38 6.53 -58.74 5.40
CA SER A 38 7.00 -57.91 4.29
C SER A 38 7.01 -58.60 2.93
N ASN A 39 6.97 -59.94 2.92
CA ASN A 39 6.98 -60.73 1.69
C ASN A 39 5.58 -61.22 1.30
N ASN A 40 4.52 -60.76 1.93
CA ASN A 40 3.16 -60.99 1.42
C ASN A 40 3.05 -60.50 -0.03
N ALA A 41 2.32 -61.23 -0.87
CA ALA A 41 2.00 -60.84 -2.23
C ALA A 41 0.55 -61.24 -2.55
N PHE A 42 -0.34 -60.25 -2.55
CA PHE A 42 -1.75 -60.40 -2.89
C PHE A 42 -2.02 -59.86 -4.30
N ASN A 43 -1.99 -60.73 -5.31
CA ASN A 43 -2.14 -60.36 -6.71
C ASN A 43 -3.60 -60.34 -7.20
N GLY A 44 -4.55 -60.36 -6.27
CA GLY A 44 -5.99 -60.27 -6.52
C GLY A 44 -6.66 -59.39 -5.46
N LYS A 45 -7.98 -59.24 -5.55
CA LYS A 45 -8.75 -58.38 -4.63
C LYS A 45 -8.55 -58.81 -3.17
N VAL A 46 -8.31 -57.86 -2.26
CA VAL A 46 -8.19 -58.13 -0.82
C VAL A 46 -9.38 -57.51 -0.09
N THR A 47 -10.25 -58.34 0.46
CA THR A 47 -11.42 -57.91 1.23
C THR A 47 -11.24 -58.23 2.71
N PHE A 48 -11.50 -57.23 3.55
CA PHE A 48 -11.58 -57.38 5.00
C PHE A 48 -13.04 -57.22 5.43
N ASP A 49 -13.61 -58.24 6.05
CA ASP A 49 -14.96 -58.21 6.61
C ASP A 49 -14.84 -58.19 8.14
N THR A 50 -14.87 -56.98 8.70
CA THR A 50 -14.51 -56.72 10.09
C THR A 50 -15.67 -56.18 10.89
N ASP A 51 -15.67 -56.42 12.20
CA ASP A 51 -16.45 -55.58 13.11
C ASP A 51 -15.85 -54.15 13.08
N ALA A 52 -16.69 -53.10 13.13
CA ALA A 52 -16.25 -51.70 13.05
C ALA A 52 -15.22 -51.29 14.12
N GLY A 53 -15.13 -52.00 15.24
CA GLY A 53 -14.12 -51.76 16.28
C GLY A 53 -12.76 -52.43 16.03
N SER A 54 -12.60 -53.17 14.94
CA SER A 54 -11.38 -53.96 14.66
C SER A 54 -10.25 -53.09 14.13
N ALA A 55 -9.01 -53.39 14.50
CA ALA A 55 -7.83 -52.85 13.85
C ALA A 55 -7.39 -53.73 12.67
N VAL A 56 -7.02 -53.12 11.54
CA VAL A 56 -6.48 -53.82 10.37
C VAL A 56 -5.04 -53.38 10.11
N THR A 57 -4.15 -54.35 9.98
CA THR A 57 -2.77 -54.15 9.52
C THR A 57 -2.48 -55.07 8.36
N ILE A 58 -2.00 -54.54 7.25
CA ILE A 58 -1.56 -55.31 6.09
C ILE A 58 -0.24 -54.77 5.57
N THR A 59 0.70 -55.69 5.37
CA THR A 59 1.89 -55.48 4.56
C THR A 59 1.73 -56.30 3.28
N ASP A 60 2.00 -55.70 2.13
CA ASP A 60 1.97 -56.35 0.82
C ASP A 60 3.13 -55.83 -0.06
N ALA A 61 3.81 -56.72 -0.77
CA ALA A 61 4.92 -56.35 -1.66
C ALA A 61 4.44 -55.85 -3.03
N THR A 62 3.14 -55.94 -3.32
CA THR A 62 2.52 -55.54 -4.58
C THR A 62 1.58 -54.35 -4.39
N SER A 63 0.88 -53.94 -5.44
CA SER A 63 -0.18 -52.93 -5.35
C SER A 63 -1.37 -53.46 -4.56
N LEU A 64 -2.03 -52.59 -3.80
CA LEU A 64 -3.20 -52.95 -3.01
C LEU A 64 -4.40 -52.09 -3.38
N GLU A 65 -5.48 -52.74 -3.79
CA GLU A 65 -6.80 -52.12 -3.90
C GLU A 65 -7.57 -52.41 -2.60
N LEU A 66 -7.87 -51.37 -1.84
CA LEU A 66 -8.62 -51.42 -0.59
C LEU A 66 -10.11 -51.42 -0.91
N GLU A 67 -10.75 -52.52 -0.58
CA GLU A 67 -12.19 -52.69 -0.76
C GLU A 67 -12.97 -52.09 0.40
N THR A 68 -14.31 -52.10 0.27
CA THR A 68 -15.19 -51.66 1.36
C THR A 68 -14.76 -52.24 2.71
N LEU A 69 -14.48 -51.36 3.67
CA LEU A 69 -13.92 -51.71 4.97
C LEU A 69 -14.52 -50.81 6.05
N SER A 70 -14.97 -51.39 7.15
CA SER A 70 -15.30 -50.66 8.38
C SER A 70 -14.40 -51.11 9.53
N ALA A 71 -13.58 -50.20 10.06
CA ALA A 71 -12.58 -50.53 11.07
C ALA A 71 -12.31 -49.36 12.04
N ALA A 72 -11.66 -49.67 13.16
CA ALA A 72 -11.21 -48.69 14.15
C ALA A 72 -9.88 -48.05 13.74
N SER A 73 -9.03 -48.76 13.00
CA SER A 73 -7.76 -48.23 12.49
C SER A 73 -7.29 -49.06 11.32
N LEU A 74 -6.56 -48.43 10.41
CA LEU A 74 -5.99 -49.06 9.23
C LEU A 74 -4.50 -48.75 9.12
N ASN A 75 -3.66 -49.79 9.03
CA ASN A 75 -2.23 -49.66 8.78
C ASN A 75 -1.86 -50.46 7.53
N VAL A 76 -1.44 -49.77 6.48
CA VAL A 76 -1.08 -50.36 5.18
C VAL A 76 0.40 -50.08 4.91
N THR A 77 1.14 -51.11 4.52
CA THR A 77 2.46 -50.97 3.91
C THR A 77 2.45 -51.72 2.59
N SER A 78 2.55 -51.00 1.47
CA SER A 78 2.52 -51.55 0.12
C SER A 78 3.84 -51.28 -0.60
N GLY A 79 4.34 -52.29 -1.33
CA GLY A 79 5.43 -52.14 -2.28
C GLY A 79 4.98 -51.56 -3.63
N GLY A 80 3.67 -51.42 -3.86
CA GLY A 80 3.05 -50.86 -5.05
C GLY A 80 2.16 -49.66 -4.74
N ALA A 81 1.32 -49.28 -5.70
CA ALA A 81 0.32 -48.23 -5.49
C ALA A 81 -0.79 -48.73 -4.56
N VAL A 82 -1.41 -47.81 -3.81
CA VAL A 82 -2.58 -48.08 -2.98
C VAL A 82 -3.77 -47.31 -3.54
N THR A 83 -4.85 -48.00 -3.85
CA THR A 83 -6.11 -47.39 -4.32
C THR A 83 -7.27 -47.84 -3.44
N ASP A 84 -8.39 -47.12 -3.43
CA ASP A 84 -9.66 -47.64 -2.96
C ASP A 84 -10.55 -48.14 -4.12
N GLY A 85 -11.17 -49.30 -3.93
CA GLY A 85 -12.17 -49.89 -4.81
C GLY A 85 -13.59 -49.78 -4.24
N GLY A 86 -13.73 -49.30 -3.01
CA GLY A 86 -15.00 -49.01 -2.36
C GLY A 86 -14.83 -48.24 -1.04
N THR A 87 -15.95 -47.77 -0.49
CA THR A 87 -15.98 -46.89 0.69
C THR A 87 -15.24 -47.45 1.91
N LEU A 88 -14.30 -46.66 2.43
CA LEU A 88 -13.54 -46.94 3.65
C LEU A 88 -14.14 -46.14 4.82
N ALA A 89 -14.61 -46.82 5.86
CA ALA A 89 -15.16 -46.21 7.07
C ALA A 89 -14.24 -46.49 8.27
N ILE A 90 -13.17 -45.71 8.39
CA ILE A 90 -12.14 -45.85 9.42
C ILE A 90 -12.33 -44.78 10.50
N THR A 91 -12.73 -45.19 11.69
CA THR A 91 -13.09 -44.25 12.78
C THR A 91 -11.89 -43.70 13.57
N GLY A 92 -10.70 -44.27 13.37
CA GLY A 92 -9.46 -43.84 14.00
C GLY A 92 -8.33 -43.72 12.99
N ALA A 93 -7.09 -43.82 13.46
CA ALA A 93 -5.92 -43.53 12.64
C ALA A 93 -5.81 -44.45 11.42
N THR A 94 -5.50 -43.83 10.28
CA THR A 94 -5.17 -44.48 9.00
C THR A 94 -3.73 -44.13 8.63
N SER A 95 -2.86 -45.13 8.59
CA SER A 95 -1.48 -44.99 8.12
C SER A 95 -1.27 -45.81 6.85
N ILE A 96 -0.82 -45.16 5.78
CA ILE A 96 -0.54 -45.81 4.50
C ILE A 96 0.87 -45.44 4.06
N SER A 97 1.71 -46.46 3.88
CA SER A 97 3.06 -46.33 3.32
C SER A 97 3.15 -47.08 2.00
N ALA A 98 3.23 -46.32 0.91
CA ALA A 98 3.45 -46.76 -0.47
C ALA A 98 4.68 -46.03 -1.03
N SER A 99 5.82 -46.14 -0.33
CA SER A 99 7.02 -45.33 -0.61
C SER A 99 7.44 -45.37 -2.09
N GLY A 100 7.45 -44.20 -2.73
CA GLY A 100 7.79 -44.04 -4.15
C GLY A 100 6.66 -44.35 -5.13
N GLN A 101 5.48 -44.74 -4.63
CA GLN A 101 4.30 -45.12 -5.40
C GLN A 101 3.11 -44.23 -5.02
N SER A 102 2.08 -44.19 -5.87
CA SER A 102 0.91 -43.34 -5.63
C SER A 102 -0.05 -43.93 -4.59
N ILE A 103 -0.71 -43.05 -3.85
CA ILE A 103 -1.87 -43.35 -2.99
C ILE A 103 -3.06 -42.56 -3.55
N THR A 104 -4.12 -43.27 -3.92
CA THR A 104 -5.37 -42.65 -4.41
C THR A 104 -6.53 -43.19 -3.59
N LEU A 105 -7.14 -42.35 -2.76
CA LEU A 105 -8.34 -42.65 -2.00
C LEU A 105 -9.44 -41.70 -2.47
N ASP A 106 -10.17 -42.07 -3.52
CA ASP A 106 -11.07 -41.16 -4.24
C ASP A 106 -12.57 -41.47 -4.09
N ASP A 107 -12.94 -42.43 -3.24
CA ASP A 107 -14.34 -42.65 -2.91
C ASP A 107 -14.88 -41.50 -2.03
N THR A 108 -15.85 -40.76 -2.58
CA THR A 108 -16.43 -39.56 -1.94
C THR A 108 -17.15 -39.81 -0.61
N ALA A 109 -17.41 -41.07 -0.25
CA ALA A 109 -18.09 -41.44 1.00
C ALA A 109 -17.10 -41.98 2.05
N SER A 110 -15.82 -42.10 1.72
CA SER A 110 -14.81 -42.58 2.65
C SER A 110 -14.60 -41.59 3.80
N THR A 111 -14.40 -42.15 4.99
CA THR A 111 -14.07 -41.43 6.21
C THR A 111 -12.84 -42.03 6.88
N PHE A 112 -11.91 -41.19 7.29
CA PHE A 112 -10.67 -41.52 7.96
C PHE A 112 -10.58 -40.73 9.28
N GLY A 113 -9.96 -41.30 10.31
CA GLY A 113 -9.45 -40.49 11.41
C GLY A 113 -8.19 -39.73 10.97
N SER A 114 -7.18 -39.65 11.84
CA SER A 114 -5.91 -39.05 11.44
C SER A 114 -5.25 -39.83 10.30
N LEU A 115 -4.73 -39.10 9.31
CA LEU A 115 -4.12 -39.64 8.09
C LEU A 115 -2.60 -39.44 8.12
N SER A 116 -1.83 -40.53 8.11
CA SER A 116 -0.37 -40.49 7.93
C SER A 116 0.01 -41.20 6.64
N LEU A 117 0.51 -40.44 5.67
CA LEU A 117 0.67 -40.90 4.29
C LEU A 117 2.14 -40.81 3.85
N THR A 118 2.67 -41.90 3.31
CA THR A 118 4.00 -41.90 2.66
C THR A 118 3.86 -42.40 1.23
N GLY A 119 4.06 -41.54 0.24
CA GLY A 119 3.82 -41.85 -1.18
C GLY A 119 4.59 -40.94 -2.13
N ALA A 120 4.50 -41.24 -3.43
CA ALA A 120 4.97 -40.36 -4.49
C ALA A 120 3.94 -39.27 -4.78
N ASP A 121 2.79 -39.64 -5.34
CA ASP A 121 1.63 -38.76 -5.49
C ASP A 121 0.52 -39.26 -4.58
N VAL A 122 -0.14 -38.34 -3.86
CA VAL A 122 -1.19 -38.65 -2.90
C VAL A 122 -2.43 -37.85 -3.24
N ALA A 123 -3.54 -38.53 -3.49
CA ALA A 123 -4.85 -37.94 -3.68
C ALA A 123 -5.85 -38.56 -2.70
N VAL A 124 -6.53 -37.74 -1.91
CA VAL A 124 -7.53 -38.19 -0.93
C VAL A 124 -8.78 -37.34 -1.03
N ILE A 125 -9.93 -38.02 -1.08
CA ILE A 125 -11.25 -37.45 -0.83
C ILE A 125 -11.73 -38.00 0.51
N GLU A 126 -12.08 -37.10 1.42
CA GLU A 126 -12.55 -37.38 2.77
C GLU A 126 -13.92 -36.72 2.96
N ALA A 127 -14.92 -37.48 3.38
CA ALA A 127 -16.29 -37.00 3.54
C ALA A 127 -16.49 -36.14 4.81
N ASP A 128 -15.66 -36.35 5.84
CA ASP A 128 -15.63 -35.60 7.10
C ASP A 128 -14.45 -34.59 7.12
N ALA A 129 -14.04 -34.17 8.32
CA ALA A 129 -12.84 -33.34 8.51
C ALA A 129 -11.57 -34.18 8.31
N THR A 130 -10.52 -33.57 7.76
CA THR A 130 -9.24 -34.23 7.52
C THR A 130 -8.20 -33.76 8.53
N GLU A 131 -7.66 -34.67 9.33
CA GLU A 131 -6.48 -34.42 10.18
C GLU A 131 -5.27 -35.13 9.58
N LEU A 132 -4.31 -34.37 9.05
CA LEU A 132 -3.06 -34.90 8.50
C LEU A 132 -2.04 -35.08 9.63
N GLY A 133 -1.75 -36.34 9.98
CA GLY A 133 -0.59 -36.68 10.78
C GLY A 133 0.70 -36.61 9.95
N THR A 134 1.82 -37.02 10.56
CA THR A 134 3.12 -37.02 9.88
C THR A 134 3.06 -37.72 8.53
N SER A 135 3.37 -36.98 7.47
CA SER A 135 3.24 -37.44 6.10
C SER A 135 4.43 -36.99 5.24
N ALA A 136 4.85 -37.83 4.32
CA ALA A 136 5.97 -37.59 3.42
C ALA A 136 5.57 -37.93 1.98
N VAL A 137 5.49 -36.91 1.13
CA VAL A 137 5.01 -37.03 -0.25
C VAL A 137 6.07 -36.46 -1.18
N SER A 138 6.70 -37.32 -1.98
CA SER A 138 7.82 -36.90 -2.85
C SER A 138 7.37 -36.17 -4.13
N GLY A 139 6.08 -36.21 -4.44
CA GLY A 139 5.41 -35.56 -5.56
C GLY A 139 4.25 -34.70 -5.07
N THR A 140 3.08 -34.86 -5.66
CA THR A 140 1.91 -34.01 -5.39
C THR A 140 1.05 -34.51 -4.23
N LEU A 141 0.48 -33.57 -3.45
CA LEU A 141 -0.55 -33.85 -2.45
C LEU A 141 -1.86 -33.16 -2.87
N ALA A 142 -2.94 -33.91 -3.01
CA ALA A 142 -4.28 -33.39 -3.28
C ALA A 142 -5.26 -33.89 -2.22
N ILE A 143 -5.85 -32.97 -1.46
CA ILE A 143 -6.84 -33.26 -0.42
C ILE A 143 -8.16 -32.54 -0.75
N THR A 144 -9.24 -33.29 -0.83
CA THR A 144 -10.61 -32.76 -0.85
C THR A 144 -11.32 -33.23 0.40
N SER A 145 -11.62 -32.32 1.33
CA SER A 145 -12.24 -32.62 2.62
C SER A 145 -13.67 -32.08 2.66
N GLY A 146 -14.62 -32.86 3.17
CA GLY A 146 -15.97 -32.41 3.48
C GLY A 146 -16.04 -31.51 4.72
N GLY A 147 -14.97 -31.46 5.51
CA GLY A 147 -14.83 -30.64 6.71
C GLY A 147 -13.58 -29.74 6.70
N ALA A 148 -13.17 -29.32 7.90
CA ALA A 148 -11.92 -28.59 8.07
C ALA A 148 -10.71 -29.49 7.81
N VAL A 149 -9.60 -28.89 7.38
CA VAL A 149 -8.31 -29.59 7.20
C VAL A 149 -7.33 -29.09 8.25
N THR A 150 -6.82 -29.98 9.08
CA THR A 150 -5.81 -29.67 10.11
C THR A 150 -4.59 -30.56 9.97
N ASP A 151 -3.46 -30.17 10.56
CA ASP A 151 -2.33 -31.07 10.81
C ASP A 151 -2.17 -31.40 12.30
N SER A 152 -1.63 -32.59 12.56
CA SER A 152 -1.25 -33.05 13.90
C SER A 152 0.23 -33.45 13.97
N GLY A 153 0.97 -33.23 12.90
CA GLY A 153 2.40 -33.50 12.79
C GLY A 153 2.96 -33.08 11.44
N ALA A 154 4.28 -32.90 11.38
CA ALA A 154 5.00 -32.38 10.21
C ALA A 154 4.64 -33.05 8.87
N LEU A 155 4.40 -32.20 7.87
CA LEU A 155 4.14 -32.59 6.49
C LEU A 155 5.36 -32.26 5.63
N THR A 156 5.93 -33.24 4.93
CA THR A 156 7.05 -33.01 4.01
C THR A 156 6.60 -33.33 2.59
N ILE A 157 6.17 -32.30 1.86
CA ILE A 157 5.60 -32.40 0.51
C ILE A 157 6.52 -31.68 -0.47
N ALA A 158 7.17 -32.43 -1.36
CA ALA A 158 8.15 -31.86 -2.30
C ALA A 158 7.50 -31.21 -3.54
N GLY A 159 6.32 -31.69 -3.94
CA GLY A 159 5.58 -31.16 -5.09
C GLY A 159 4.41 -30.26 -4.68
N ALA A 160 3.57 -29.93 -5.67
CA ALA A 160 2.41 -29.08 -5.45
C ALA A 160 1.44 -29.70 -4.44
N THR A 161 0.93 -28.86 -3.55
CA THR A 161 -0.10 -29.19 -2.55
C THR A 161 -1.39 -28.47 -2.92
N THR A 162 -2.47 -29.22 -3.14
CA THR A 162 -3.81 -28.71 -3.43
C THR A 162 -4.75 -29.15 -2.33
N ILE A 163 -5.42 -28.19 -1.66
CA ILE A 163 -6.35 -28.48 -0.57
C ILE A 163 -7.66 -27.73 -0.82
N SER A 164 -8.76 -28.48 -0.81
CA SER A 164 -10.11 -27.93 -0.80
C SER A 164 -10.86 -28.41 0.45
N ALA A 165 -11.24 -27.47 1.32
CA ALA A 165 -12.00 -27.72 2.53
C ALA A 165 -13.50 -27.39 2.36
N ASN A 166 -14.00 -27.28 1.12
CA ASN A 166 -15.42 -27.05 0.80
C ASN A 166 -16.10 -25.91 1.59
N GLY A 167 -15.38 -24.80 1.82
CA GLY A 167 -15.87 -23.64 2.57
C GLY A 167 -15.62 -23.68 4.08
N GLN A 168 -14.85 -24.67 4.56
CA GLN A 168 -14.37 -24.78 5.94
C GLN A 168 -12.91 -24.33 6.05
N ASN A 169 -12.37 -24.33 7.26
CA ASN A 169 -11.03 -23.80 7.53
C ASN A 169 -9.93 -24.79 7.15
N ILE A 170 -8.77 -24.25 6.78
CA ILE A 170 -7.51 -24.96 6.61
C ILE A 170 -6.52 -24.44 7.65
N THR A 171 -5.94 -25.30 8.46
CA THR A 171 -4.94 -24.95 9.47
C THR A 171 -3.80 -25.97 9.41
N LEU A 172 -2.71 -25.61 8.74
CA LEU A 172 -1.49 -26.41 8.69
C LEU A 172 -0.40 -25.65 9.44
N ASP A 173 -0.31 -25.84 10.75
CA ASP A 173 0.46 -24.96 11.63
C ASP A 173 1.70 -25.62 12.25
N ASP A 174 2.01 -26.88 11.90
CA ASP A 174 3.24 -27.54 12.35
C ASP A 174 4.47 -26.82 11.78
N THR A 175 5.31 -26.33 12.69
CA THR A 175 6.51 -25.53 12.38
C THR A 175 7.58 -26.24 11.55
N ALA A 176 7.50 -27.57 11.41
CA ALA A 176 8.43 -28.36 10.62
C ALA A 176 7.87 -28.76 9.25
N SER A 177 6.64 -28.33 8.92
CA SER A 177 6.02 -28.61 7.63
C SER A 177 6.71 -27.85 6.50
N THR A 178 6.86 -28.54 5.37
CA THR A 178 7.36 -28.01 4.10
C THR A 178 6.48 -28.44 2.95
N PHE A 179 6.08 -27.49 2.10
CA PHE A 179 5.23 -27.69 0.95
C PHE A 179 5.93 -27.22 -0.33
N GLY A 180 5.54 -27.77 -1.48
CA GLY A 180 5.76 -27.12 -2.76
C GLY A 180 4.79 -25.95 -2.95
N SER A 181 4.37 -25.68 -4.19
CA SER A 181 3.34 -24.66 -4.42
C SER A 181 2.00 -25.02 -3.76
N LEU A 182 1.34 -24.04 -3.15
CA LEU A 182 0.10 -24.20 -2.40
C LEU A 182 -1.09 -23.68 -3.21
N THR A 183 -2.09 -24.52 -3.46
CA THR A 183 -3.37 -24.14 -4.06
C THR A 183 -4.46 -24.42 -3.04
N LEU A 184 -5.08 -23.38 -2.48
CA LEU A 184 -5.91 -23.48 -1.28
C LEU A 184 -7.33 -22.96 -1.55
N THR A 185 -8.33 -23.74 -1.15
CA THR A 185 -9.75 -23.33 -1.17
C THR A 185 -10.38 -23.59 0.19
N GLY A 186 -10.68 -22.53 0.94
CA GLY A 186 -11.20 -22.62 2.31
C GLY A 186 -11.87 -21.32 2.79
N ALA A 187 -12.42 -21.36 3.99
CA ALA A 187 -12.92 -20.17 4.67
C ALA A 187 -11.77 -19.35 5.26
N ASP A 188 -11.28 -19.72 6.44
CA ASP A 188 -10.01 -19.20 6.95
C ASP A 188 -8.88 -20.17 6.64
N VAL A 189 -7.72 -19.64 6.27
CA VAL A 189 -6.53 -20.40 5.93
C VAL A 189 -5.36 -19.92 6.78
N ALA A 190 -4.75 -20.83 7.55
CA ALA A 190 -3.55 -20.60 8.33
C ALA A 190 -2.49 -21.64 7.96
N ILE A 191 -1.33 -21.18 7.50
CA ILE A 191 -0.21 -22.03 7.08
C ILE A 191 1.08 -21.57 7.76
N THR A 192 1.81 -22.52 8.34
CA THR A 192 3.21 -22.38 8.73
C THR A 192 4.08 -23.19 7.77
N GLU A 193 5.08 -22.53 7.19
CA GLU A 193 6.00 -23.10 6.20
C GLU A 193 7.45 -22.88 6.67
N ALA A 194 8.20 -23.99 6.78
CA ALA A 194 9.59 -24.00 7.21
C ALA A 194 10.60 -23.64 6.10
N ASP A 195 10.13 -23.46 4.87
CA ASP A 195 10.87 -23.01 3.68
C ASP A 195 10.22 -21.73 3.07
N ALA A 196 10.47 -21.45 1.79
CA ALA A 196 9.76 -20.44 1.02
C ALA A 196 8.34 -20.87 0.67
N THR A 197 7.40 -19.94 0.71
CA THR A 197 6.00 -20.16 0.33
C THR A 197 5.75 -19.69 -1.10
N GLN A 198 5.21 -20.56 -1.94
CA GLN A 198 4.67 -20.17 -3.25
C GLN A 198 3.15 -20.44 -3.28
N LEU A 199 2.35 -19.37 -3.37
CA LEU A 199 0.90 -19.45 -3.46
C LEU A 199 0.48 -19.56 -4.94
N GLY A 200 -0.10 -20.68 -5.32
CA GLY A 200 -0.85 -20.82 -6.56
C GLY A 200 -2.26 -20.21 -6.46
N SER A 201 -3.06 -20.36 -7.51
CA SER A 201 -4.42 -19.82 -7.56
C SER A 201 -5.27 -20.30 -6.39
N SER A 202 -5.62 -19.39 -5.48
CA SER A 202 -6.26 -19.74 -4.21
C SER A 202 -7.47 -18.86 -3.93
N SER A 203 -8.49 -19.44 -3.32
CA SER A 203 -9.73 -18.77 -2.95
C SER A 203 -10.00 -18.95 -1.45
N VAL A 204 -9.90 -17.86 -0.70
CA VAL A 204 -10.05 -17.83 0.75
C VAL A 204 -11.17 -16.87 1.07
N THR A 205 -12.32 -17.37 1.52
CA THR A 205 -13.49 -16.49 1.71
C THR A 205 -13.39 -15.63 2.98
N GLY A 206 -12.56 -16.05 3.94
CA GLY A 206 -12.22 -15.36 5.17
C GLY A 206 -10.76 -14.88 5.16
N SER A 207 -10.03 -15.11 6.25
CA SER A 207 -8.66 -14.61 6.43
C SER A 207 -7.61 -15.57 5.86
N LEU A 208 -6.53 -15.01 5.31
CA LEU A 208 -5.32 -15.75 4.91
C LEU A 208 -4.18 -15.38 5.87
N SER A 209 -3.63 -16.36 6.59
CA SER A 209 -2.50 -16.19 7.50
C SER A 209 -1.34 -17.09 7.08
N ILE A 210 -0.23 -16.52 6.63
CA ILE A 210 0.98 -17.24 6.24
C ILE A 210 2.14 -16.86 7.16
N THR A 211 2.76 -17.86 7.78
CA THR A 211 4.06 -17.73 8.46
C THR A 211 5.09 -18.52 7.67
N SER A 212 6.02 -17.83 7.03
CA SER A 212 7.04 -18.43 6.15
C SER A 212 8.44 -18.17 6.70
N SER A 213 9.30 -19.18 6.67
CA SER A 213 10.72 -19.02 7.00
C SER A 213 11.55 -18.52 5.81
N GLY A 214 11.02 -18.64 4.59
CA GLY A 214 11.58 -18.13 3.34
C GLY A 214 10.74 -17.01 2.72
N GLU A 215 11.06 -16.66 1.47
CA GLU A 215 10.28 -15.68 0.69
C GLU A 215 8.84 -16.16 0.46
N VAL A 216 7.92 -15.22 0.29
CA VAL A 216 6.52 -15.51 -0.07
C VAL A 216 6.24 -14.94 -1.44
N THR A 217 5.82 -15.80 -2.38
CA THR A 217 5.52 -15.42 -3.77
C THR A 217 4.13 -15.91 -4.17
N ASP A 218 3.48 -15.22 -5.09
CA ASP A 218 2.35 -15.76 -5.85
C ASP A 218 2.79 -16.27 -7.23
N ALA A 219 2.09 -17.31 -7.71
CA ALA A 219 2.24 -17.89 -9.05
C ALA A 219 0.90 -17.94 -9.79
N GLY A 220 -0.17 -17.42 -9.18
CA GLY A 220 -1.48 -17.28 -9.76
C GLY A 220 -2.40 -16.45 -8.84
N THR A 221 -3.56 -16.08 -9.37
CA THR A 221 -4.50 -15.17 -8.71
C THR A 221 -4.94 -15.63 -7.32
N LEU A 222 -4.84 -14.72 -6.35
CA LEU A 222 -5.32 -14.90 -4.98
C LEU A 222 -6.60 -14.09 -4.77
N THR A 223 -7.65 -14.72 -4.27
CA THR A 223 -8.88 -14.04 -3.86
C THR A 223 -9.09 -14.27 -2.37
N VAL A 224 -8.82 -13.26 -1.55
CA VAL A 224 -9.00 -13.30 -0.10
C VAL A 224 -10.09 -12.30 0.31
N GLY A 225 -11.16 -12.79 0.94
CA GLY A 225 -12.30 -11.96 1.35
C GLY A 225 -12.11 -11.23 2.68
N GLY A 226 -11.16 -11.69 3.51
CA GLY A 226 -10.81 -11.12 4.80
C GLY A 226 -9.36 -10.64 4.87
N VAL A 227 -8.84 -10.48 6.08
CA VAL A 227 -7.48 -9.97 6.31
C VAL A 227 -6.45 -10.94 5.75
N THR A 228 -5.44 -10.40 5.06
CA THR A 228 -4.26 -11.14 4.62
C THR A 228 -3.09 -10.77 5.52
N THR A 229 -2.66 -11.71 6.34
CA THR A 229 -1.52 -11.59 7.25
C THR A 229 -0.37 -12.45 6.76
N ILE A 230 0.77 -11.84 6.43
CA ILE A 230 1.95 -12.57 5.97
C ILE A 230 3.16 -12.15 6.79
N SER A 231 3.80 -13.14 7.41
CA SER A 231 5.07 -12.98 8.12
C SER A 231 6.15 -13.78 7.42
N ALA A 232 7.04 -13.08 6.70
CA ALA A 232 8.25 -13.59 6.06
C ALA A 232 9.46 -12.84 6.64
N SER A 233 9.64 -12.92 7.96
CA SER A 233 10.57 -12.04 8.70
C SER A 233 11.99 -12.10 8.15
N GLY A 234 12.47 -10.98 7.59
CA GLY A 234 13.80 -10.87 6.97
C GLY A 234 13.89 -11.37 5.53
N GLN A 235 12.77 -11.78 4.93
CA GLN A 235 12.65 -12.31 3.58
C GLN A 235 11.65 -11.46 2.76
N ASN A 236 11.68 -11.62 1.44
CA ASN A 236 10.81 -10.84 0.55
C ASN A 236 9.37 -11.38 0.49
N ILE A 237 8.42 -10.49 0.25
CA ILE A 237 7.02 -10.82 -0.07
C ILE A 237 6.71 -10.19 -1.44
N THR A 238 6.34 -11.01 -2.41
CA THR A 238 5.92 -10.58 -3.75
C THR A 238 4.57 -11.19 -4.05
N LEU A 239 3.53 -10.35 -4.09
CA LEU A 239 2.17 -10.70 -4.49
C LEU A 239 1.79 -9.84 -5.69
N ASP A 240 2.24 -10.22 -6.89
CA ASP A 240 2.22 -9.34 -8.06
C ASP A 240 1.24 -9.74 -9.17
N ASP A 241 0.42 -10.78 -8.96
CA ASP A 241 -0.65 -11.11 -9.90
C ASP A 241 -1.70 -9.99 -9.94
N ALA A 242 -1.83 -9.36 -11.11
CA ALA A 242 -2.67 -8.19 -11.30
C ALA A 242 -4.18 -8.44 -11.16
N SER A 243 -4.61 -9.69 -10.99
CA SER A 243 -6.03 -10.03 -10.75
C SER A 243 -6.31 -10.32 -9.28
N SER A 244 -5.29 -10.34 -8.42
CA SER A 244 -5.43 -10.66 -7.01
C SER A 244 -6.21 -9.59 -6.25
N THR A 245 -6.98 -10.02 -5.26
CA THR A 245 -7.75 -9.16 -4.37
C THR A 245 -7.55 -9.64 -2.94
N PHE A 246 -7.29 -8.72 -2.03
CA PHE A 246 -7.08 -8.99 -0.62
C PHE A 246 -8.13 -8.21 0.19
N GLY A 247 -8.33 -8.58 1.46
CA GLY A 247 -8.86 -7.62 2.43
C GLY A 247 -7.73 -6.74 2.94
N SER A 248 -7.78 -6.34 4.21
CA SER A 248 -6.67 -5.58 4.81
C SER A 248 -5.36 -6.38 4.77
N LEU A 249 -4.25 -5.71 4.47
CA LEU A 249 -2.91 -6.30 4.35
C LEU A 249 -2.10 -6.02 5.61
N SER A 250 -1.68 -7.07 6.34
CA SER A 250 -0.73 -6.98 7.46
C SER A 250 0.53 -7.76 7.12
N LEU A 251 1.63 -7.05 6.85
CA LEU A 251 2.81 -7.63 6.22
C LEU A 251 4.06 -7.42 7.08
N THR A 252 4.84 -8.48 7.27
CA THR A 252 6.17 -8.43 7.88
C THR A 252 7.19 -9.06 6.93
N GLY A 253 8.11 -8.26 6.39
CA GLY A 253 9.10 -8.73 5.40
C GLY A 253 10.30 -7.79 5.25
N GLU A 254 11.27 -8.18 4.43
CA GLU A 254 12.37 -7.31 4.00
C GLU A 254 11.90 -6.37 2.90
N ASN A 255 11.74 -6.87 1.67
CA ASN A 255 11.12 -6.10 0.60
C ASN A 255 9.72 -6.63 0.31
N VAL A 256 8.78 -5.72 0.10
CA VAL A 256 7.38 -6.05 -0.17
C VAL A 256 6.95 -5.45 -1.50
N ALA A 257 6.37 -6.25 -2.37
CA ALA A 257 5.71 -5.81 -3.59
C ALA A 257 4.31 -6.44 -3.66
N VAL A 258 3.27 -5.61 -3.69
CA VAL A 258 1.87 -6.05 -3.79
C VAL A 258 1.18 -5.32 -4.94
N THR A 259 0.57 -6.09 -5.83
CA THR A 259 -0.43 -5.59 -6.78
C THR A 259 -1.79 -6.13 -6.40
N GLU A 260 -2.76 -5.25 -6.34
CA GLU A 260 -4.13 -5.55 -5.97
C GLU A 260 -5.11 -4.94 -6.97
N ASN A 261 -6.19 -5.65 -7.25
CA ASN A 261 -7.28 -5.23 -8.13
C ASN A 261 -8.56 -4.89 -7.33
N ALA A 262 -8.38 -4.20 -6.21
CA ALA A 262 -9.41 -3.72 -5.31
C ALA A 262 -8.88 -2.50 -4.54
N ASP A 263 -9.72 -1.88 -3.72
CA ASP A 263 -9.26 -0.90 -2.74
C ASP A 263 -8.27 -1.57 -1.78
N MET A 264 -7.10 -0.97 -1.62
CA MET A 264 -6.01 -1.51 -0.81
C MET A 264 -6.03 -0.87 0.59
N GLU A 265 -6.28 -1.67 1.62
CA GLU A 265 -6.20 -1.23 3.02
C GLU A 265 -4.94 -1.82 3.68
N LEU A 266 -3.98 -0.96 4.00
CA LEU A 266 -2.73 -1.33 4.66
C LEU A 266 -2.95 -1.34 6.17
N ALA A 267 -3.11 -2.53 6.74
CA ALA A 267 -3.08 -2.72 8.19
C ALA A 267 -1.64 -2.64 8.71
N ALA A 268 -1.49 -2.75 10.03
CA ALA A 268 -0.18 -2.66 10.68
C ALA A 268 0.86 -3.58 10.02
N SER A 269 1.95 -2.97 9.54
CA SER A 269 2.95 -3.62 8.71
C SER A 269 4.36 -3.15 9.06
N THR A 270 5.32 -4.07 9.04
CA THR A 270 6.74 -3.81 9.32
C THR A 270 7.59 -4.31 8.17
N ILE A 271 8.18 -3.39 7.41
CA ILE A 271 8.93 -3.67 6.19
C ILE A 271 10.33 -3.07 6.38
N SER A 272 11.37 -3.90 6.50
CA SER A 272 12.71 -3.38 6.80
C SER A 272 13.41 -2.76 5.58
N GLY A 273 13.03 -3.17 4.38
CA GLY A 273 13.54 -2.70 3.09
C GLY A 273 12.50 -1.91 2.31
N THR A 274 12.45 -2.09 0.98
CA THR A 274 11.55 -1.33 0.10
C THR A 274 10.13 -1.86 0.09
N ALA A 275 9.15 -0.97 -0.11
CA ALA A 275 7.74 -1.34 -0.31
C ALA A 275 7.23 -0.81 -1.65
N THR A 276 6.49 -1.63 -2.38
CA THR A 276 5.74 -1.24 -3.58
C THR A 276 4.30 -1.71 -3.45
N PHE A 277 3.38 -0.76 -3.46
CA PHE A 277 1.95 -0.99 -3.34
C PHE A 277 1.24 -0.44 -4.58
N ASN A 278 0.58 -1.29 -5.34
CA ASN A 278 -0.13 -0.92 -6.56
C ASN A 278 -1.58 -1.41 -6.49
N SER A 279 -2.54 -0.52 -6.28
CA SER A 279 -3.96 -0.86 -6.22
C SER A 279 -4.63 -0.89 -7.59
N SER A 280 -3.85 -0.86 -8.69
CA SER A 280 -4.35 -0.87 -10.06
C SER A 280 -5.35 0.25 -10.37
N GLY A 281 -5.22 1.40 -9.70
CA GLY A 281 -6.08 2.56 -9.87
C GLY A 281 -7.27 2.63 -8.90
N ASN A 282 -7.33 1.78 -7.89
CA ASN A 282 -8.30 1.83 -6.80
C ASN A 282 -7.76 2.63 -5.60
N ALA A 283 -8.59 2.87 -4.58
CA ALA A 283 -8.14 3.64 -3.42
C ALA A 283 -7.05 2.90 -2.63
N VAL A 284 -6.21 3.66 -1.93
CA VAL A 284 -5.25 3.14 -0.96
C VAL A 284 -5.48 3.85 0.36
N SER A 285 -5.58 3.09 1.45
CA SER A 285 -5.74 3.61 2.82
C SER A 285 -4.85 2.86 3.80
N ASP A 286 -4.54 3.45 4.95
CA ASP A 286 -4.05 2.71 6.11
C ASP A 286 -5.13 2.53 7.18
N SER A 287 -5.01 1.44 7.94
CA SER A 287 -5.86 1.13 9.11
C SER A 287 -5.04 0.83 10.37
N GLY A 288 -3.71 0.90 10.24
CA GLY A 288 -2.78 0.80 11.35
C GLY A 288 -1.38 1.23 10.95
N THR A 289 -0.51 1.35 11.96
CA THR A 289 0.83 1.89 11.80
C THR A 289 1.68 1.14 10.77
N LEU A 290 2.25 1.89 9.83
CA LEU A 290 3.20 1.40 8.84
C LEU A 290 4.62 1.80 9.23
N THR A 291 5.54 0.83 9.35
CA THR A 291 6.96 1.10 9.57
C THR A 291 7.76 0.55 8.40
N ILE A 292 8.25 1.44 7.52
CA ILE A 292 8.93 1.06 6.28
C ILE A 292 10.31 1.71 6.23
N GLY A 293 11.37 0.90 6.31
CA GLY A 293 12.75 1.37 6.40
C GLY A 293 13.37 1.81 5.08
N GLY A 294 12.82 1.36 3.95
CA GLY A 294 13.29 1.70 2.60
C GLY A 294 12.30 2.56 1.81
N THR A 295 12.65 2.85 0.56
CA THR A 295 11.78 3.61 -0.34
C THR A 295 10.41 2.94 -0.46
N THR A 296 9.35 3.74 -0.32
CA THR A 296 7.96 3.31 -0.39
C THR A 296 7.33 3.88 -1.65
N THR A 297 6.94 3.01 -2.58
CA THR A 297 6.27 3.39 -3.82
C THR A 297 4.80 3.00 -3.74
N ILE A 298 3.90 3.96 -3.93
CA ILE A 298 2.44 3.74 -3.88
C ILE A 298 1.81 4.26 -5.16
N ASN A 299 1.04 3.41 -5.82
CA ASN A 299 0.30 3.74 -7.03
C ASN A 299 -1.20 3.46 -6.85
N ALA A 300 -1.95 4.52 -6.55
CA ALA A 300 -3.41 4.56 -6.55
C ALA A 300 -3.99 5.05 -7.89
N GLY A 301 -3.16 5.25 -8.92
CA GLY A 301 -3.57 5.85 -10.19
C GLY A 301 -4.18 7.25 -9.98
N THR A 302 -5.46 7.41 -10.28
CA THR A 302 -6.23 8.66 -10.04
C THR A 302 -7.13 8.60 -8.81
N ALA A 303 -7.14 7.49 -8.08
CA ALA A 303 -7.96 7.33 -6.89
C ALA A 303 -7.32 7.98 -5.66
N THR A 304 -8.06 7.96 -4.55
CA THR A 304 -7.61 8.54 -3.29
C THR A 304 -6.50 7.71 -2.64
N LEU A 305 -5.49 8.37 -2.08
CA LEU A 305 -4.49 7.79 -1.20
C LEU A 305 -4.57 8.49 0.16
N THR A 306 -4.89 7.77 1.22
CA THR A 306 -4.95 8.30 2.59
C THR A 306 -4.07 7.45 3.50
N LEU A 307 -2.95 8.00 3.96
CA LEU A 307 -2.16 7.42 5.03
C LEU A 307 -2.25 8.35 6.23
N ASP A 308 -3.17 8.09 7.16
CA ASP A 308 -3.51 9.01 8.26
C ASP A 308 -3.11 8.53 9.65
N ASP A 309 -2.45 7.37 9.79
CA ASP A 309 -1.89 6.95 11.06
C ASP A 309 -0.65 7.80 11.41
N SER A 310 -0.80 8.67 12.41
CA SER A 310 0.24 9.59 12.89
C SER A 310 1.53 8.93 13.39
N SER A 311 1.50 7.61 13.59
CA SER A 311 2.62 6.81 14.09
C SER A 311 3.41 6.15 12.95
N SER A 312 2.91 6.24 11.71
CA SER A 312 3.57 5.67 10.54
C SER A 312 4.89 6.37 10.25
N SER A 313 5.85 5.62 9.71
CA SER A 313 7.17 6.14 9.33
C SER A 313 7.62 5.48 8.03
N PHE A 314 8.06 6.32 7.09
CA PHE A 314 8.52 5.95 5.78
C PHE A 314 9.96 6.48 5.60
N ALA A 315 10.67 5.98 4.59
CA ALA A 315 11.90 6.62 4.15
C ALA A 315 11.59 7.67 3.07
N ASP A 316 11.94 7.37 1.82
CA ASP A 316 11.52 8.19 0.68
C ASP A 316 10.21 7.66 0.09
N LEU A 317 9.23 8.54 -0.08
CA LEU A 317 7.94 8.24 -0.70
C LEU A 317 7.97 8.55 -2.20
N LYS A 318 7.39 7.64 -2.99
CA LYS A 318 7.07 7.84 -4.40
C LYS A 318 5.59 7.56 -4.61
N ILE A 319 4.83 8.59 -4.97
CA ILE A 319 3.37 8.55 -4.91
C ILE A 319 2.76 8.85 -6.27
N THR A 320 1.78 8.05 -6.66
CA THR A 320 0.82 8.36 -7.72
C THR A 320 -0.59 8.21 -7.15
N GLY A 321 -1.40 9.27 -7.20
CA GLY A 321 -2.79 9.29 -6.72
C GLY A 321 -3.57 10.48 -7.28
N GLY A 322 -4.87 10.57 -7.01
CA GLY A 322 -5.67 11.76 -7.31
C GLY A 322 -5.65 12.74 -6.13
N ASP A 323 -6.34 12.35 -5.07
CA ASP A 323 -6.34 13.04 -3.77
C ASP A 323 -5.42 12.31 -2.81
N VAL A 324 -4.34 12.96 -2.37
CA VAL A 324 -3.34 12.37 -1.49
C VAL A 324 -3.37 13.08 -0.13
N TYR A 325 -3.49 12.31 0.94
CA TYR A 325 -3.22 12.71 2.32
C TYR A 325 -2.19 11.75 2.91
N VAL A 326 -1.08 12.27 3.44
CA VAL A 326 -0.09 11.47 4.18
C VAL A 326 0.27 12.17 5.47
N GLU A 327 0.19 11.43 6.57
CA GLU A 327 0.70 11.77 7.88
C GLU A 327 1.88 10.85 8.21
N GLU A 328 2.97 11.44 8.69
CA GLU A 328 4.19 10.72 9.01
C GLU A 328 4.78 11.21 10.32
N SER A 329 5.16 10.27 11.18
CA SER A 329 5.98 10.55 12.35
C SER A 329 7.39 10.95 11.94
N GLY A 330 7.92 12.00 12.55
CA GLY A 330 9.24 12.53 12.17
C GLY A 330 9.21 13.36 10.88
N SER A 331 10.17 13.15 9.98
CA SER A 331 10.34 13.95 8.76
C SER A 331 9.82 13.23 7.52
N LEU A 332 9.01 13.90 6.71
CA LEU A 332 8.46 13.35 5.47
C LEU A 332 9.32 13.74 4.27
N THR A 333 9.78 12.74 3.52
CA THR A 333 10.45 12.92 2.23
C THR A 333 9.70 12.23 1.12
N ALA A 334 9.40 12.97 0.04
CA ALA A 334 8.80 12.41 -1.16
C ALA A 334 9.52 12.92 -2.42
N SER A 335 10.41 12.11 -2.97
CA SER A 335 11.22 12.47 -4.15
C SER A 335 10.44 12.52 -5.46
N SER A 336 9.25 11.92 -5.52
CA SER A 336 8.39 11.95 -6.70
C SER A 336 6.93 11.80 -6.31
N VAL A 337 6.13 12.84 -6.59
CA VAL A 337 4.68 12.82 -6.38
C VAL A 337 3.96 13.23 -7.65
N SER A 338 3.00 12.42 -8.07
CA SER A 338 2.02 12.73 -9.12
C SER A 338 0.63 12.69 -8.50
N ALA A 339 0.07 13.87 -8.20
CA ALA A 339 -1.26 14.01 -7.57
C ALA A 339 -1.95 15.28 -8.03
N THR A 340 -3.29 15.32 -8.02
CA THR A 340 -4.05 16.57 -8.25
C THR A 340 -4.12 17.39 -6.96
N ASN A 341 -4.47 16.75 -5.85
CA ASN A 341 -4.56 17.37 -4.52
C ASN A 341 -3.57 16.68 -3.58
N LEU A 342 -2.71 17.44 -2.92
CA LEU A 342 -1.64 16.91 -2.07
C LEU A 342 -1.64 17.57 -0.69
N GLN A 343 -1.92 16.76 0.33
CA GLN A 343 -1.94 17.15 1.74
C GLN A 343 -0.90 16.33 2.50
N LEU A 344 0.00 17.00 3.22
CA LEU A 344 1.09 16.33 3.94
C LEU A 344 1.20 16.82 5.37
N LYS A 345 1.39 15.90 6.32
CA LYS A 345 1.58 16.23 7.72
C LYS A 345 2.77 15.45 8.29
N ALA A 346 3.61 16.14 9.04
CA ALA A 346 4.80 15.56 9.65
C ALA A 346 5.11 16.20 11.03
N ASP A 347 6.05 15.64 11.77
CA ASP A 347 6.50 16.20 13.05
C ASP A 347 7.69 17.17 12.88
N SER A 348 8.66 16.82 12.02
CA SER A 348 9.98 17.47 11.99
C SER A 348 10.47 17.86 10.59
N GLY A 349 9.55 18.06 9.65
CA GLY A 349 9.83 18.64 8.34
C GLY A 349 9.18 17.87 7.20
N ILE A 350 9.04 18.54 6.06
CA ILE A 350 8.46 18.01 4.82
C ILE A 350 9.36 18.43 3.66
N SER A 351 9.76 17.50 2.80
CA SER A 351 10.55 17.79 1.59
C SER A 351 10.01 17.00 0.40
N VAL A 352 9.51 17.71 -0.62
CA VAL A 352 8.72 17.11 -1.71
C VAL A 352 9.16 17.64 -3.06
N THR A 353 9.29 16.72 -4.02
CA THR A 353 9.31 17.04 -5.46
C THR A 353 8.08 16.44 -6.11
N SER A 354 7.32 17.26 -6.83
CA SER A 354 6.02 16.88 -7.38
C SER A 354 5.82 17.34 -8.83
N GLN A 355 4.89 16.69 -9.52
CA GLN A 355 4.37 17.06 -10.82
C GLN A 355 2.84 16.90 -10.80
N GLY A 356 2.12 17.79 -11.48
CA GLY A 356 0.67 17.69 -11.65
C GLY A 356 -0.16 18.13 -10.44
N VAL A 357 0.48 18.53 -9.33
CA VAL A 357 -0.21 19.08 -8.15
C VAL A 357 -0.87 20.39 -8.55
N GLU A 358 -2.17 20.50 -8.31
CA GLU A 358 -2.97 21.71 -8.50
C GLU A 358 -3.27 22.38 -7.14
N ASN A 359 -3.51 21.60 -6.09
CA ASN A 359 -3.77 22.10 -4.74
C ASN A 359 -2.82 21.44 -3.72
N PHE A 360 -2.20 22.27 -2.89
CA PHE A 360 -1.25 21.85 -1.86
C PHE A 360 -1.59 22.43 -0.49
N ALA A 361 -1.43 21.61 0.54
CA ALA A 361 -1.48 22.02 1.95
C ALA A 361 -0.51 21.14 2.73
N ALA A 362 0.13 21.71 3.75
CA ALA A 362 1.09 20.97 4.54
C ALA A 362 1.20 21.47 5.97
N GLN A 363 1.44 20.56 6.92
CA GLN A 363 1.69 20.92 8.30
C GLN A 363 2.90 20.18 8.84
N SER A 364 3.79 20.89 9.52
CA SER A 364 4.85 20.27 10.30
C SER A 364 4.90 20.87 11.69
N GLN A 365 5.22 20.11 12.74
CA GLN A 365 5.38 20.74 14.06
C GLN A 365 6.61 21.66 14.06
N THR A 366 7.74 21.14 13.57
CA THR A 366 9.03 21.83 13.45
C THR A 366 9.70 21.49 12.12
N GLY A 367 10.94 21.96 11.91
CA GLY A 367 11.69 21.70 10.67
C GLY A 367 11.21 22.54 9.48
N ASP A 368 11.81 22.29 8.33
CA ASP A 368 11.49 23.00 7.08
C ASP A 368 10.31 22.32 6.37
N ILE A 369 9.48 23.09 5.67
CA ILE A 369 8.50 22.58 4.70
C ILE A 369 8.95 23.07 3.33
N SER A 370 9.40 22.16 2.47
CA SER A 370 9.89 22.46 1.13
C SER A 370 9.12 21.66 0.08
N ILE A 371 8.57 22.35 -0.91
CA ILE A 371 7.95 21.73 -2.08
C ILE A 371 8.45 22.40 -3.36
N VAL A 372 8.84 21.57 -4.33
CA VAL A 372 9.09 21.95 -5.71
C VAL A 372 8.07 21.24 -6.60
N ASN A 373 7.18 21.99 -7.25
CA ASN A 373 6.27 21.46 -8.26
C ASN A 373 6.79 21.79 -9.66
N GLU A 374 6.81 20.81 -10.54
CA GLU A 374 7.23 20.99 -11.93
C GLU A 374 6.22 21.78 -12.79
N GLY A 375 5.02 22.02 -12.27
CA GLY A 375 3.99 22.88 -12.86
C GLY A 375 3.59 24.03 -11.95
N GLY A 376 2.46 24.65 -12.26
CA GLY A 376 1.81 25.63 -11.41
C GLY A 376 0.88 24.97 -10.39
N TYR A 377 0.67 25.61 -9.24
CA TYR A 377 -0.23 25.11 -8.21
C TYR A 377 -0.71 26.21 -7.26
N GLY A 378 -1.72 25.86 -6.47
CA GLY A 378 -2.30 26.67 -5.43
C GLY A 378 -2.02 26.14 -4.03
N ILE A 379 -1.78 27.03 -3.08
CA ILE A 379 -1.97 26.75 -1.66
C ILE A 379 -3.45 26.92 -1.35
N SER A 380 -4.10 25.86 -0.87
CA SER A 380 -5.57 25.80 -0.77
C SER A 380 -6.01 25.24 0.59
N THR A 381 -7.26 25.53 0.95
CA THR A 381 -7.95 24.82 2.03
C THR A 381 -8.47 23.51 1.47
N MET A 382 -8.12 22.40 2.09
CA MET A 382 -8.53 21.06 1.69
C MET A 382 -9.22 20.33 2.85
N SER A 383 -9.61 19.08 2.62
CA SER A 383 -10.42 18.28 3.56
C SER A 383 -9.81 18.17 4.95
N SER A 384 -8.49 18.03 5.02
CA SER A 384 -7.76 17.69 6.25
C SER A 384 -6.92 18.87 6.73
N LEU A 385 -6.37 19.67 5.82
CA LEU A 385 -5.44 20.76 6.14
C LEU A 385 -5.90 22.09 5.53
N ASN A 386 -5.57 23.19 6.22
CA ASN A 386 -5.84 24.55 5.77
C ASN A 386 -4.53 25.30 5.50
N GLY A 387 -4.08 25.29 4.24
CA GLY A 387 -2.86 25.97 3.83
C GLY A 387 -1.58 25.30 4.32
N VAL A 388 -0.52 26.09 4.54
CA VAL A 388 0.80 25.57 4.93
C VAL A 388 1.26 26.15 6.26
N SER A 389 1.61 25.34 7.25
CA SER A 389 2.02 25.88 8.55
C SER A 389 3.04 25.05 9.32
N LEU A 390 3.89 25.76 10.06
CA LEU A 390 4.57 25.21 11.23
C LEU A 390 3.64 25.35 12.45
N THR A 391 3.40 24.28 13.20
CA THR A 391 2.40 24.28 14.28
C THR A 391 2.98 24.60 15.66
N ASP A 392 4.28 24.42 15.88
CA ASP A 392 4.94 24.87 17.12
C ASP A 392 5.24 26.38 17.04
N GLU A 393 4.72 27.17 17.99
CA GLU A 393 4.93 28.63 18.09
C GLU A 393 6.42 29.05 18.25
N SER A 394 7.28 28.11 18.63
CA SER A 394 8.72 28.30 18.73
C SER A 394 9.50 27.89 17.48
N ALA A 395 8.84 27.29 16.48
CA ALA A 395 9.49 26.82 15.27
C ALA A 395 10.14 27.97 14.49
N THR A 396 11.36 27.69 14.02
CA THR A 396 12.19 28.63 13.24
C THR A 396 12.54 28.10 11.85
N GLY A 397 11.85 27.06 11.38
CA GLY A 397 12.08 26.44 10.08
C GLY A 397 11.71 27.35 8.92
N THR A 398 12.10 26.95 7.71
CA THR A 398 11.76 27.67 6.48
C THR A 398 10.61 26.97 5.78
N ILE A 399 9.59 27.74 5.38
CA ILE A 399 8.60 27.28 4.40
C ILE A 399 9.10 27.74 3.01
N SER A 400 9.36 26.80 2.11
CA SER A 400 9.84 27.01 0.75
C SER A 400 8.85 26.40 -0.25
N ILE A 401 8.15 27.24 -1.00
CA ILE A 401 7.07 26.84 -1.92
C ILE A 401 7.45 27.33 -3.31
N ILE A 402 7.84 26.38 -4.17
CA ILE A 402 8.40 26.68 -5.50
C ILE A 402 7.54 26.01 -6.56
N ALA A 403 7.03 26.80 -7.50
CA ALA A 403 6.32 26.38 -8.69
C ALA A 403 7.13 26.76 -9.94
N LYS A 404 7.02 25.97 -11.02
CA LYS A 404 7.49 26.49 -12.32
C LYS A 404 6.58 27.63 -12.78
N SER A 405 5.24 27.47 -12.75
CA SER A 405 4.29 28.57 -13.00
C SER A 405 2.87 28.07 -13.27
N PRO A 406 1.81 28.79 -12.83
CA PRO A 406 1.79 29.91 -11.87
C PRO A 406 1.80 29.42 -10.40
N LEU A 407 2.01 30.31 -9.42
CA LEU A 407 1.80 30.03 -7.98
C LEU A 407 0.67 30.91 -7.42
N THR A 408 -0.32 30.30 -6.77
CA THR A 408 -1.44 31.05 -6.13
C THR A 408 -1.56 30.70 -4.65
N ILE A 409 -1.67 31.69 -3.78
CA ILE A 409 -1.84 31.50 -2.32
C ILE A 409 -3.28 31.83 -1.94
N ASN A 410 -4.15 30.81 -1.91
CA ASN A 410 -5.58 30.95 -1.58
C ASN A 410 -5.93 30.51 -0.15
N ALA A 411 -4.97 29.95 0.59
CA ALA A 411 -5.10 29.58 1.99
C ALA A 411 -3.88 30.06 2.80
N PRO A 412 -3.99 30.16 4.14
CA PRO A 412 -2.97 30.77 4.96
C PRO A 412 -1.61 30.06 4.87
N ILE A 413 -0.53 30.83 4.97
CA ILE A 413 0.81 30.31 5.22
C ILE A 413 1.30 30.84 6.56
N ASN A 414 1.77 29.97 7.45
CA ASN A 414 2.29 30.36 8.76
C ASN A 414 3.63 29.68 9.07
N ALA A 415 4.74 30.39 8.86
CA ALA A 415 6.08 29.95 9.21
C ALA A 415 6.46 30.24 10.68
N GLN A 416 5.53 30.75 11.50
CA GLN A 416 5.78 31.13 12.91
C GLN A 416 6.94 32.13 13.01
N LYS A 417 8.03 31.78 13.72
CA LYS A 417 9.25 32.60 13.83
C LYS A 417 10.26 32.30 12.71
N GLY A 418 9.87 31.45 11.78
CA GLY A 418 10.65 30.99 10.64
C GLY A 418 10.68 31.97 9.47
N SER A 419 11.29 31.51 8.38
CA SER A 419 11.38 32.27 7.14
C SER A 419 10.47 31.69 6.05
N LEU A 420 10.09 32.51 5.09
CA LEU A 420 9.27 32.12 3.95
C LEU A 420 10.00 32.42 2.65
N LEU A 421 10.00 31.44 1.75
CA LEU A 421 10.45 31.55 0.37
C LEU A 421 9.30 31.10 -0.54
N LEU A 422 8.77 32.01 -1.35
CA LEU A 422 7.82 31.68 -2.40
C LEU A 422 8.47 31.94 -3.75
N ALA A 423 8.26 31.07 -4.73
CA ALA A 423 8.74 31.29 -6.09
C ALA A 423 7.77 30.74 -7.14
N ALA A 424 7.37 31.57 -8.10
CA ALA A 424 6.85 31.14 -9.40
C ALA A 424 7.95 31.44 -10.44
N SER A 425 8.65 30.42 -10.94
CA SER A 425 9.89 30.61 -11.71
C SER A 425 9.74 30.27 -13.21
N GLY A 426 9.78 31.28 -14.07
CA GLY A 426 9.95 31.14 -15.51
C GLY A 426 10.03 32.48 -16.27
N ASN A 427 9.94 32.47 -17.60
CA ASN A 427 10.05 33.66 -18.46
C ASN A 427 8.79 33.97 -19.28
N SER A 428 7.70 33.26 -19.03
CA SER A 428 6.40 33.44 -19.70
C SER A 428 5.55 34.45 -18.94
N ALA A 429 4.61 35.10 -19.63
CA ALA A 429 3.62 35.98 -19.01
C ALA A 429 2.59 35.25 -18.11
N SER A 430 2.72 33.93 -17.97
CA SER A 430 1.95 33.12 -17.01
C SER A 430 2.66 32.94 -15.69
N ASP A 431 3.91 33.37 -15.57
CA ASP A 431 4.82 33.01 -14.47
C ASP A 431 4.63 33.92 -13.25
N ASP A 432 3.36 34.01 -12.88
CA ASP A 432 2.81 34.90 -11.89
C ASP A 432 2.76 34.24 -10.52
N LEU A 433 2.89 35.08 -9.50
CA LEU A 433 2.62 34.75 -8.11
C LEU A 433 1.48 35.61 -7.59
N THR A 434 0.35 34.97 -7.28
CA THR A 434 -0.83 35.64 -6.71
C THR A 434 -0.98 35.30 -5.23
N ILE A 435 -1.15 36.30 -4.37
CA ILE A 435 -1.44 36.13 -2.94
C ILE A 435 -2.85 36.64 -2.66
N ASN A 436 -3.69 35.77 -2.12
CA ASN A 436 -5.09 36.02 -1.79
C ASN A 436 -5.44 35.45 -0.41
N SER A 437 -4.45 35.37 0.48
CA SER A 437 -4.63 34.89 1.86
C SER A 437 -3.54 35.47 2.76
N GLU A 438 -3.66 35.17 4.06
CA GLU A 438 -2.70 35.56 5.08
C GLU A 438 -1.37 34.80 4.96
N ILE A 439 -0.28 35.52 5.12
CA ILE A 439 1.08 35.01 5.24
C ILE A 439 1.67 35.52 6.55
N THR A 440 2.14 34.62 7.41
CA THR A 440 2.85 34.92 8.66
C THR A 440 4.24 34.31 8.64
N ALA A 441 5.28 35.13 8.87
CA ALA A 441 6.68 34.69 8.96
C ALA A 441 7.56 35.79 9.59
N ALA A 442 8.71 35.45 10.18
CA ALA A 442 9.67 36.47 10.60
C ALA A 442 10.23 37.25 9.40
N SER A 443 10.51 36.55 8.29
CA SER A 443 10.90 37.17 7.02
C SER A 443 10.33 36.43 5.83
N ALA A 444 9.99 37.14 4.76
CA ALA A 444 9.49 36.56 3.52
C ALA A 444 10.26 37.07 2.29
N LYS A 445 10.67 36.15 1.42
CA LYS A 445 11.17 36.43 0.07
C LYS A 445 10.24 35.81 -0.96
N ILE A 446 9.77 36.61 -1.89
CA ILE A 446 8.72 36.22 -2.83
C ILE A 446 9.21 36.54 -4.23
N TYR A 447 9.44 35.51 -5.04
CA TYR A 447 9.95 35.60 -6.41
C TYR A 447 8.83 35.30 -7.40
N ALA A 448 8.71 36.11 -8.44
CA ALA A 448 7.87 35.79 -9.61
C ALA A 448 8.64 36.06 -10.89
N GLY A 449 8.63 35.09 -11.80
CA GLY A 449 9.23 35.19 -13.12
C GLY A 449 8.58 36.27 -13.95
N ASP A 450 7.28 36.51 -13.81
CA ASP A 450 6.60 37.68 -14.38
C ASP A 450 6.06 38.57 -13.27
N SER A 451 4.80 38.40 -12.87
CA SER A 451 4.12 39.38 -12.02
C SER A 451 3.85 38.88 -10.60
N ILE A 452 3.87 39.80 -9.63
CA ILE A 452 3.37 39.55 -8.26
C ILE A 452 2.06 40.31 -8.11
N LYS A 453 1.00 39.60 -7.71
CA LYS A 453 -0.33 40.17 -7.46
C LYS A 453 -0.78 39.94 -6.02
N LEU A 454 -1.14 41.02 -5.32
CA LEU A 454 -1.75 40.98 -4.00
C LEU A 454 -3.25 41.31 -4.11
N GLU A 455 -4.08 40.29 -3.88
CA GLU A 455 -5.54 40.37 -3.97
C GLU A 455 -6.19 40.86 -2.67
N THR A 456 -7.50 41.10 -2.70
CA THR A 456 -8.29 41.70 -1.59
C THR A 456 -8.04 41.05 -0.22
N ASN A 457 -7.80 39.75 -0.16
CA ASN A 457 -7.59 39.01 1.09
C ASN A 457 -6.11 38.85 1.48
N ALA A 458 -5.19 39.44 0.72
CA ALA A 458 -3.77 39.38 1.03
C ALA A 458 -3.48 40.11 2.35
N ILE A 459 -2.88 39.39 3.31
CA ILE A 459 -2.39 39.94 4.57
C ILE A 459 -0.96 39.44 4.74
N LEU A 460 0.01 40.36 4.83
CA LEU A 460 1.40 40.01 5.07
C LEU A 460 1.74 40.37 6.52
N ASN A 461 1.78 39.39 7.39
CA ASN A 461 2.18 39.51 8.80
C ASN A 461 3.65 39.10 8.94
N THR A 462 4.55 39.97 8.47
CA THR A 462 5.99 39.69 8.49
C THR A 462 6.81 40.87 9.01
N GLU A 463 7.92 40.60 9.69
CA GLU A 463 8.83 41.65 10.16
C GLU A 463 9.61 42.31 9.01
N SER A 464 9.89 41.54 7.95
CA SER A 464 10.54 42.00 6.71
C SER A 464 10.02 41.23 5.50
N THR A 465 9.72 41.93 4.41
CA THR A 465 9.25 41.34 3.14
C THR A 465 10.12 41.82 1.98
N GLU A 466 10.53 40.91 1.11
CA GLU A 466 11.20 41.21 -0.16
C GLU A 466 10.39 40.61 -1.32
N LEU A 467 9.88 41.47 -2.20
CA LEU A 467 9.14 41.11 -3.41
C LEU A 467 10.08 41.27 -4.61
N LEU A 468 10.38 40.17 -5.28
CA LEU A 468 11.29 40.08 -6.42
C LEU A 468 10.50 39.81 -7.69
N VAL A 469 10.05 40.89 -8.33
CA VAL A 469 9.20 40.89 -9.53
C VAL A 469 10.08 40.74 -10.77
N GLY A 470 9.63 39.98 -11.77
CA GLY A 470 10.42 39.68 -12.97
C GLY A 470 11.74 38.95 -12.66
N THR A 471 11.78 38.17 -11.59
CA THR A 471 12.97 37.53 -11.06
C THR A 471 12.70 36.06 -10.77
N ASN A 472 13.41 35.18 -11.47
CA ASN A 472 13.35 33.74 -11.26
C ASN A 472 14.22 33.31 -10.09
N TYR A 473 13.82 32.23 -9.43
CA TYR A 473 14.61 31.54 -8.42
C TYR A 473 14.81 30.07 -8.80
N ASP A 474 16.07 29.65 -8.92
CA ASP A 474 16.44 28.24 -9.11
C ASP A 474 16.68 27.58 -7.75
N SER A 475 15.84 26.61 -7.40
CA SER A 475 15.93 25.88 -6.12
C SER A 475 17.19 25.04 -5.96
N THR A 476 17.83 24.63 -7.07
CA THR A 476 19.01 23.77 -7.07
C THR A 476 20.28 24.60 -6.86
N THR A 477 20.40 25.72 -7.59
CA THR A 477 21.59 26.59 -7.51
C THR A 477 21.44 27.69 -6.44
N GLN A 478 20.21 27.97 -6.01
CA GLN A 478 19.85 29.09 -5.15
C GLN A 478 20.23 30.46 -5.74
N ILE A 479 20.29 30.53 -7.07
CA ILE A 479 20.66 31.74 -7.82
C ILE A 479 19.40 32.35 -8.43
N ALA A 480 19.33 33.68 -8.37
CA ALA A 480 18.30 34.45 -9.07
C ALA A 480 18.71 34.73 -10.52
N SER A 481 17.76 34.70 -11.44
CA SER A 481 17.95 35.08 -12.85
C SER A 481 16.82 35.98 -13.34
N ALA A 482 17.02 36.62 -14.50
CA ALA A 482 16.03 37.54 -15.05
C ALA A 482 14.82 36.73 -15.52
N GLY A 483 13.63 37.22 -15.16
CA GLY A 483 12.36 36.70 -15.63
C GLY A 483 11.87 37.39 -16.90
N SER A 484 10.56 37.42 -17.05
CA SER A 484 9.83 38.11 -18.12
C SER A 484 10.06 39.62 -18.10
N GLU A 485 10.16 40.21 -19.29
CA GLU A 485 10.21 41.66 -19.47
C GLU A 485 8.84 42.32 -19.23
N SER A 486 7.75 41.54 -19.22
CA SER A 486 6.40 42.06 -18.98
C SER A 486 5.99 42.22 -17.52
N ALA A 487 6.90 41.85 -16.62
CA ALA A 487 6.70 41.72 -15.19
C ALA A 487 6.06 42.95 -14.54
N LYS A 488 5.06 42.71 -13.68
CA LYS A 488 4.29 43.76 -12.99
C LYS A 488 4.16 43.48 -11.51
N PHE A 489 3.98 44.54 -10.73
CA PHE A 489 3.48 44.44 -9.36
C PHE A 489 2.05 44.98 -9.30
N GLU A 490 1.10 44.14 -8.93
CA GLU A 490 -0.32 44.49 -8.81
C GLU A 490 -0.75 44.46 -7.34
N LEU A 491 -1.36 45.55 -6.87
CA LEU A 491 -1.86 45.70 -5.50
C LEU A 491 -3.32 46.12 -5.52
N VAL A 492 -4.21 45.27 -4.99
CA VAL A 492 -5.63 45.61 -4.85
C VAL A 492 -5.82 46.67 -3.76
N ARG A 493 -6.72 47.63 -4.02
CA ARG A 493 -7.06 48.72 -3.08
C ARG A 493 -7.46 48.16 -1.71
N GLY A 494 -6.85 48.69 -0.65
CA GLY A 494 -7.15 48.31 0.73
C GLY A 494 -6.21 47.26 1.32
N VAL A 495 -5.38 46.61 0.50
CA VAL A 495 -4.30 45.73 0.96
C VAL A 495 -3.15 46.59 1.49
N ALA A 496 -2.71 46.31 2.71
CA ALA A 496 -1.59 47.00 3.35
C ALA A 496 -0.29 46.19 3.22
N LEU A 497 0.82 46.88 3.00
CA LEU A 497 2.16 46.29 3.04
C LEU A 497 2.77 46.44 4.45
N PRO A 498 3.59 45.50 4.92
CA PRO A 498 4.40 45.65 6.14
C PRO A 498 5.35 46.85 6.07
N ALA A 499 5.70 47.39 7.24
CA ALA A 499 6.56 48.57 7.37
C ALA A 499 8.00 48.40 6.83
N ASN A 500 8.44 47.16 6.56
CA ASN A 500 9.75 46.83 6.00
C ASN A 500 9.61 46.00 4.72
N THR A 501 8.70 46.43 3.83
CA THR A 501 8.54 45.81 2.51
C THR A 501 9.51 46.44 1.52
N LYS A 502 10.23 45.59 0.78
CA LYS A 502 11.11 45.96 -0.32
C LYS A 502 10.60 45.33 -1.60
N ILE A 503 10.61 46.08 -2.70
CA ILE A 503 10.26 45.59 -4.03
C ILE A 503 11.45 45.84 -4.97
N SER A 504 11.87 44.81 -5.71
CA SER A 504 12.99 44.89 -6.65
C SER A 504 12.82 43.91 -7.81
N GLY A 505 13.56 44.13 -8.89
CA GLY A 505 13.82 43.13 -9.94
C GLY A 505 15.32 42.88 -10.08
N LEU A 506 15.71 41.84 -10.83
CA LEU A 506 17.13 41.47 -10.96
C LEU A 506 17.97 42.66 -11.48
N GLY A 507 19.03 43.00 -10.74
CA GLY A 507 19.97 44.06 -11.11
C GLY A 507 19.50 45.49 -10.78
N GLN A 508 18.35 45.66 -10.15
CA GLN A 508 17.82 46.97 -9.75
C GLN A 508 17.91 47.19 -8.23
N ALA A 509 18.10 48.44 -7.81
CA ALA A 509 18.06 48.79 -6.38
C ALA A 509 16.60 48.68 -5.86
N ALA A 510 16.41 48.15 -4.65
CA ALA A 510 15.07 47.98 -4.10
C ALA A 510 14.40 49.32 -3.73
N ILE A 511 13.08 49.40 -3.93
CA ILE A 511 12.21 50.46 -3.41
C ILE A 511 11.62 49.97 -2.07
N GLY A 512 11.75 50.76 -1.01
CA GLY A 512 11.21 50.45 0.33
C GLY A 512 9.92 51.19 0.62
N PHE A 513 9.01 50.56 1.37
CA PHE A 513 7.69 51.10 1.74
C PHE A 513 7.42 51.03 3.25
N ASP A 514 6.56 51.92 3.77
CA ASP A 514 6.01 51.81 5.13
C ASP A 514 4.62 51.13 5.18
N SER A 515 4.04 51.03 6.38
CA SER A 515 2.75 50.37 6.61
C SER A 515 1.54 51.00 5.92
N LYS A 516 1.70 52.17 5.30
CA LYS A 516 0.67 52.86 4.52
C LYS A 516 1.00 52.87 3.02
N ALA A 517 1.89 51.97 2.59
CA ALA A 517 2.39 51.89 1.22
C ALA A 517 3.07 53.19 0.73
N ARG A 518 3.70 53.96 1.63
CA ARG A 518 4.45 55.16 1.26
C ARG A 518 5.92 54.82 1.02
N VAL A 519 6.53 55.40 -0.01
CA VAL A 519 7.96 55.18 -0.32
C VAL A 519 8.84 55.74 0.80
N THR A 520 9.70 54.88 1.36
CA THR A 520 10.67 55.23 2.41
C THR A 520 12.12 55.12 1.96
N GLN A 521 12.39 54.37 0.88
CA GLN A 521 13.74 54.17 0.34
C GLN A 521 13.68 54.04 -1.18
N ALA A 522 14.36 54.93 -1.92
CA ALA A 522 14.52 54.84 -3.37
C ALA A 522 15.79 55.59 -3.81
N SER A 523 16.40 55.21 -4.92
CA SER A 523 17.49 55.99 -5.53
C SER A 523 16.95 57.26 -6.20
N TYR A 524 17.82 58.26 -6.42
CA TYR A 524 17.44 59.50 -7.09
C TYR A 524 16.89 59.25 -8.51
N ALA A 525 17.48 58.32 -9.27
CA ALA A 525 16.97 57.96 -10.60
C ALA A 525 15.56 57.36 -10.53
N GLN A 526 15.31 56.47 -9.56
CA GLN A 526 13.97 55.91 -9.32
C GLN A 526 12.96 56.97 -8.90
N MET A 527 13.36 57.94 -8.07
CA MET A 527 12.50 59.08 -7.73
C MET A 527 12.26 60.02 -8.93
N VAL A 528 13.23 60.18 -9.84
CA VAL A 528 13.05 61.02 -11.04
C VAL A 528 12.13 60.35 -12.06
N ASP A 529 12.29 59.04 -12.30
CA ASP A 529 11.38 58.28 -13.16
C ASP A 529 9.97 58.21 -12.54
N TYR A 530 9.88 58.15 -11.21
CA TYR A 530 8.66 58.35 -10.42
C TYR A 530 8.01 59.70 -10.75
N PHE A 531 8.69 60.81 -10.46
CA PHE A 531 8.12 62.14 -10.63
C PHE A 531 7.79 62.48 -12.10
N ASN A 532 8.56 61.99 -13.08
CA ASN A 532 8.31 62.23 -14.50
C ASN A 532 7.07 61.50 -15.04
N ALA A 533 6.71 60.36 -14.47
CA ALA A 533 5.53 59.59 -14.91
C ALA A 533 4.21 60.12 -14.33
N ILE A 534 4.23 60.81 -13.18
CA ILE A 534 3.06 61.50 -12.60
C ILE A 534 2.86 62.90 -13.19
N GLU A 535 3.88 63.47 -13.85
CA GLU A 535 3.79 64.83 -14.43
C GLU A 535 2.77 64.92 -15.59
N SER A 536 2.37 63.79 -16.18
CA SER A 536 1.30 63.76 -17.20
C SER A 536 -0.11 63.55 -16.62
N LEU A 537 -0.25 63.34 -15.31
CA LEU A 537 -1.52 63.06 -14.62
C LEU A 537 -1.98 64.19 -13.68
N VAL A 538 -1.50 65.41 -13.90
CA VAL A 538 -1.91 66.59 -13.13
C VAL A 538 -2.58 67.61 -14.04
N GLU A 539 -3.79 67.30 -14.52
CA GLU A 539 -4.79 68.30 -14.92
C GLU A 539 -6.17 67.63 -15.10
N GLU A 540 -6.83 67.27 -13.99
CA GLU A 540 -8.26 67.57 -13.70
C GLU A 540 -8.74 66.82 -12.43
N THR A 541 -9.51 67.54 -11.64
CA THR A 541 -10.01 67.27 -10.28
C THR A 541 -10.74 65.93 -10.06
N VAL A 542 -10.14 65.01 -9.29
CA VAL A 542 -10.85 64.03 -8.42
C VAL A 542 -9.96 63.69 -7.20
N THR A 543 -10.53 63.58 -6.00
CA THR A 543 -9.82 63.22 -4.76
C THR A 543 -9.40 61.74 -4.76
N TRP A 544 -8.11 61.49 -4.89
CA TRP A 544 -7.44 60.19 -4.78
C TRP A 544 -6.50 60.18 -3.57
N ASP A 545 -7.03 59.99 -2.36
CA ASP A 545 -6.18 59.66 -1.22
C ASP A 545 -5.77 58.18 -1.32
N ASN A 546 -4.48 57.96 -1.60
CA ASN A 546 -3.70 56.71 -1.40
C ASN A 546 -3.43 55.79 -2.61
N ILE A 547 -2.98 56.30 -3.77
CA ILE A 547 -2.29 55.45 -4.76
C ILE A 547 -1.18 56.23 -5.49
N GLU A 548 0.07 55.73 -5.39
CA GLU A 548 1.21 56.06 -6.26
C GLU A 548 1.99 54.75 -6.52
N LEU A 549 2.22 54.40 -7.79
CA LEU A 549 2.95 53.21 -8.25
C LEU A 549 3.95 53.62 -9.32
N LEU A 550 5.26 53.47 -9.05
CA LEU A 550 6.31 54.05 -9.90
C LEU A 550 7.62 53.25 -9.83
N GLY A 551 8.09 52.74 -10.97
CA GLY A 551 9.39 52.06 -11.11
C GLY A 551 9.56 50.94 -12.17
N PHE A 552 8.56 50.64 -13.00
CA PHE A 552 8.70 49.83 -14.22
C PHE A 552 8.51 50.73 -15.44
N LEU A 553 9.06 50.39 -16.63
CA LEU A 553 8.76 51.14 -17.85
C LEU A 553 7.23 51.34 -17.98
N PRO A 554 6.73 52.48 -18.51
CA PRO A 554 5.31 52.85 -18.53
C PRO A 554 4.33 51.79 -19.06
N ASP A 555 4.81 50.80 -19.81
CA ASP A 555 4.00 49.78 -20.49
C ASP A 555 3.68 48.55 -19.59
N HIS A 556 4.24 48.45 -18.38
CA HIS A 556 4.22 47.24 -17.54
C HIS A 556 3.60 47.39 -16.15
N LEU A 557 2.62 48.29 -16.00
CA LEU A 557 1.76 48.34 -14.82
C LEU A 557 0.30 48.41 -15.30
N SER A 558 -0.53 47.40 -15.01
CA SER A 558 -1.91 47.34 -15.53
C SER A 558 -3.00 47.28 -14.47
N SER A 559 -4.08 48.02 -14.74
CA SER A 559 -5.42 47.97 -14.12
C SER A 559 -5.58 48.60 -12.72
N LEU A 560 -5.97 49.89 -12.74
CA LEU A 560 -6.75 50.50 -11.67
C LEU A 560 -8.09 50.99 -12.27
N LEU A 561 -9.13 50.16 -12.14
CA LEU A 561 -10.57 50.45 -12.36
C LEU A 561 -11.02 50.68 -13.82
N ALA A 562 -11.90 49.81 -14.31
CA ALA A 562 -12.86 50.18 -15.37
C ALA A 562 -14.11 50.81 -14.72
N PRO A 563 -14.55 52.02 -15.11
CA PRO A 563 -15.78 52.59 -14.58
C PRO A 563 -17.02 51.97 -15.22
N GLN A 564 -17.88 51.34 -14.42
CA GLN A 564 -19.31 51.20 -14.71
C GLN A 564 -20.01 52.35 -13.98
N ASN A 565 -20.33 53.42 -14.71
CA ASN A 565 -21.51 54.29 -14.53
C ASN A 565 -21.31 55.59 -15.31
N THR A 566 -21.95 55.67 -16.47
CA THR A 566 -22.23 56.92 -17.18
C THR A 566 -23.39 57.63 -16.45
N GLY A 567 -23.10 58.64 -15.64
CA GLY A 567 -24.09 59.59 -15.15
C GLY A 567 -23.85 60.94 -15.82
N GLU A 568 -24.61 61.25 -16.88
CA GLU A 568 -24.71 62.61 -17.42
C GLU A 568 -25.49 63.48 -16.43
N ILE A 569 -24.97 64.68 -16.14
CA ILE A 569 -25.70 65.78 -15.49
C ILE A 569 -25.96 66.81 -16.59
N GLU A 570 -27.22 66.94 -17.04
CA GLU A 570 -27.68 68.10 -17.80
C GLU A 570 -28.03 69.24 -16.85
N THR A 571 -27.60 70.46 -17.19
CA THR A 571 -28.08 71.70 -16.57
C THR A 571 -28.97 72.44 -17.56
N GLU A 572 -30.26 72.61 -17.23
CA GLU A 572 -31.17 73.55 -17.90
C GLU A 572 -30.82 75.00 -17.50
N GLU A 573 -30.73 75.88 -18.50
CA GLU A 573 -30.66 77.34 -18.36
C GLU A 573 -32.08 77.90 -18.14
N GLU A 574 -32.25 78.79 -17.14
CA GLU A 574 -33.43 79.67 -17.00
C GLU A 574 -33.21 81.04 -17.66
#